data_AF-A0A8J3ZLQ1-F1
#
_entry.id   AF-A0A8J3ZLQ1-F1
#
_cell.length_a   1.000
_cell.length_b   1.000
_cell.length_c   1.000
_cell.angle_alpha   90.00
_cell.angle_beta   90.00
_cell.angle_gamma   90.00
#
_symmetry.space_group_name_H-M   'P 1'
#
loop_
_entity.id
_entity.type
_entity.pdbx_description
1 polymer ?
#
loop_
_entity_poly.entity_id
_entity_poly.type
_entity_poly.pdbx_seq_one_letter_code
_entity_poly.pdbx_strand_id
1 'polypeptide(L)'
;MLLAVSCLLRRADGVDVIGRALRAKAAGAGHRPIAVRLQRPASTVRGWLRAFARNAEAVRAVFTALLVELDPLTAALAARPSVSADAVEAIGVCAAAARRRLGVVGAVPPWQLAAAVTNGRLLLHASPPSRSTS
;
A
#
# COMPACT_ATOMS: atom_id res chain seq x y z
N MET A 1 -2.11 -0.28 28.49
CA MET A 1 -1.53 -0.37 27.12
C MET A 1 -2.59 -0.50 26.00
N LEU A 2 -3.83 0.02 26.18
CA LEU A 2 -4.87 -0.04 25.13
C LEU A 2 -4.76 1.09 24.10
N LEU A 3 -4.26 2.27 24.48
CA LEU A 3 -4.05 3.41 23.56
C LEU A 3 -3.06 3.09 22.43
N ALA A 4 -1.96 2.40 22.73
CA ALA A 4 -1.00 1.97 21.72
C ALA A 4 -1.64 0.99 20.73
N VAL A 5 -2.38 -0.01 21.24
CA VAL A 5 -3.10 -0.99 20.42
C VAL A 5 -4.17 -0.32 19.55
N SER A 6 -5.02 0.54 20.11
CA SER A 6 -6.05 1.25 19.35
C SER A 6 -5.47 2.21 18.31
N CYS A 7 -4.34 2.86 18.60
CA CYS A 7 -3.63 3.70 17.63
C CYS A 7 -3.05 2.87 16.48
N LEU A 8 -2.47 1.72 16.79
CA LEU A 8 -1.96 0.77 15.81
C LEU A 8 -3.07 0.17 14.95
N LEU A 9 -4.21 -0.19 15.54
CA LEU A 9 -5.40 -0.67 14.82
C LEU A 9 -5.95 0.39 13.87
N ARG A 10 -6.13 1.64 14.30
CA ARG A 10 -6.56 2.71 13.40
C ARG A 10 -5.56 2.98 12.28
N ARG A 11 -4.26 2.86 12.57
CA ARG A 11 -3.20 3.02 11.57
C ARG A 11 -3.24 1.87 10.56
N ALA A 12 -3.44 0.64 11.03
CA ALA A 12 -3.67 -0.54 10.21
C ALA A 12 -4.92 -0.39 9.32
N ASP A 13 -6.05 0.02 9.88
CA ASP A 13 -7.29 0.28 9.15
C ASP A 13 -7.09 1.34 8.06
N GLY A 14 -6.40 2.44 8.39
CA GLY A 14 -6.05 3.48 7.44
C GLY A 14 -5.16 2.96 6.31
N VAL A 15 -4.17 2.15 6.65
CA VAL A 15 -3.25 1.50 5.70
C VAL A 15 -4.00 0.53 4.78
N ASP A 16 -4.94 -0.26 5.31
CA ASP A 16 -5.75 -1.19 4.53
C ASP A 16 -6.75 -0.49 3.60
N VAL A 17 -7.34 0.63 4.03
CA VAL A 17 -8.18 1.49 3.18
C VAL A 17 -7.38 2.06 2.00
N ILE A 18 -6.18 2.57 2.27
CA ILE A 18 -5.31 3.12 1.22
C ILE A 18 -4.86 2.01 0.28
N GLY A 19 -4.54 0.85 0.83
CA GLY A 19 -4.22 -0.33 0.06
C GLY A 19 -5.32 -0.79 -0.89
N ARG A 20 -6.58 -0.78 -0.45
CA ARG A 20 -7.73 -1.04 -1.33
C ARG A 20 -7.84 -0.02 -2.46
N ALA A 21 -7.53 1.26 -2.20
CA ALA A 21 -7.50 2.29 -3.25
C ALA A 21 -6.41 2.00 -4.30
N LEU A 22 -5.23 1.58 -3.86
CA LEU A 22 -4.10 1.27 -4.73
C LEU A 22 -4.35 0.04 -5.60
N ARG A 23 -4.89 -1.05 -5.04
CA ARG A 23 -5.29 -2.24 -5.82
C ARG A 23 -6.33 -1.89 -6.87
N ALA A 24 -7.34 -1.12 -6.49
CA ALA A 24 -8.37 -0.68 -7.42
C ALA A 24 -7.80 0.16 -8.57
N LYS A 25 -6.86 1.06 -8.26
CA LYS A 25 -6.19 1.86 -9.29
C LYS A 25 -5.33 1.00 -10.22
N ALA A 26 -4.61 0.02 -9.68
CA ALA A 26 -3.83 -0.94 -10.46
C ALA A 26 -4.71 -1.82 -11.37
N ALA A 27 -5.93 -2.13 -10.94
CA ALA A 27 -6.95 -2.81 -11.74
C ALA A 27 -7.65 -1.90 -12.78
N GLY A 28 -7.19 -0.66 -12.96
CA GLY A 28 -7.68 0.27 -13.98
C GLY A 28 -8.75 1.26 -13.53
N ALA A 29 -9.20 1.22 -12.26
CA ALA A 29 -10.25 2.13 -11.80
C ALA A 29 -9.77 3.60 -11.71
N GLY A 30 -10.67 4.53 -12.03
CA GLY A 30 -10.47 5.97 -11.83
C GLY A 30 -10.57 6.37 -10.35
N HIS A 31 -9.97 7.50 -9.96
CA HIS A 31 -9.97 7.96 -8.56
C HIS A 31 -11.37 8.32 -8.02
N ARG A 32 -12.28 8.79 -8.87
CA ARG A 32 -13.67 9.13 -8.48
C ARG A 32 -14.50 7.90 -8.07
N PRO A 33 -14.63 6.83 -8.88
CA PRO A 33 -15.34 5.63 -8.44
C PRO A 33 -14.69 4.93 -7.24
N ILE A 34 -13.35 5.00 -7.11
CA ILE A 34 -12.66 4.51 -5.92
C ILE A 34 -13.09 5.29 -4.67
N ALA A 35 -13.16 6.63 -4.77
CA ALA A 35 -13.55 7.50 -3.66
C ALA A 35 -14.97 7.22 -3.18
N VAL A 36 -15.92 7.02 -4.11
CA VAL A 36 -17.30 6.63 -3.80
C VAL A 36 -17.33 5.31 -3.03
N ARG A 37 -16.68 4.27 -3.56
CA ARG A 37 -16.66 2.93 -2.92
C ARG A 37 -16.02 2.94 -1.54
N LEU A 38 -14.99 3.75 -1.33
CA LEU A 38 -14.28 3.84 -0.05
C LEU A 38 -14.91 4.85 0.92
N GLN A 39 -15.96 5.57 0.50
CA GLN A 39 -16.59 6.66 1.26
C GLN A 39 -15.57 7.70 1.74
N ARG A 40 -14.69 8.14 0.83
CA ARG A 40 -13.67 9.16 1.09
C ARG A 40 -13.75 10.31 0.10
N PRO A 41 -13.27 11.52 0.46
CA PRO A 41 -13.19 12.62 -0.50
C PRO A 41 -12.32 12.25 -1.71
N ALA A 42 -12.76 12.61 -2.92
CA ALA A 42 -12.03 12.32 -4.15
C ALA A 42 -10.64 12.98 -4.18
N SER A 43 -10.48 14.16 -3.56
CA SER A 43 -9.20 14.85 -3.38
C SER A 43 -8.23 14.04 -2.53
N THR A 44 -8.71 13.43 -1.44
CA THR A 44 -7.93 12.57 -0.55
C THR A 44 -7.44 11.33 -1.28
N VAL A 45 -8.33 10.62 -1.98
CA VAL A 45 -7.95 9.44 -2.78
C VAL A 45 -6.94 9.83 -3.86
N ARG A 46 -7.17 10.92 -4.58
CA ARG A 46 -6.21 11.45 -5.56
C ARG A 46 -4.85 11.76 -4.92
N GLY A 47 -4.83 12.31 -3.72
CA GLY A 47 -3.62 12.56 -2.94
C GLY A 47 -2.84 11.29 -2.65
N TRP A 48 -3.52 10.25 -2.14
CA TRP A 48 -2.90 8.94 -1.88
C TRP A 48 -2.32 8.30 -3.14
N LEU A 49 -3.09 8.27 -4.24
CA LEU A 49 -2.64 7.69 -5.50
C LEU A 49 -1.42 8.42 -6.06
N ARG A 50 -1.39 9.76 -5.95
CA ARG A 50 -0.23 10.57 -6.37
C ARG A 50 0.98 10.33 -5.49
N ALA A 51 0.79 10.26 -4.17
CA ALA A 51 1.88 9.98 -3.23
C ALA A 51 2.51 8.61 -3.49
N PHE A 52 1.68 7.59 -3.76
CA PHE A 52 2.15 6.27 -4.13
C PHE A 52 2.89 6.28 -5.47
N ALA A 53 2.32 6.93 -6.51
CA ALA A 53 2.95 6.98 -7.83
C ALA A 53 4.36 7.59 -7.79
N ARG A 54 4.60 8.61 -6.96
CA ARG A 54 5.93 9.21 -6.77
C ARG A 54 6.97 8.25 -6.18
N ASN A 55 6.53 7.24 -5.44
CA ASN A 55 7.40 6.27 -4.77
C ASN A 55 7.34 4.87 -5.41
N ALA A 56 6.54 4.70 -6.47
CA ALA A 56 6.19 3.37 -6.99
C ALA A 56 7.42 2.56 -7.40
N GLU A 57 8.42 3.18 -8.02
CA GLU A 57 9.64 2.48 -8.42
C GLU A 57 10.44 1.98 -7.21
N ALA A 58 10.67 2.84 -6.21
CA ALA A 58 11.38 2.45 -4.99
C ALA A 58 10.64 1.34 -4.25
N VAL A 59 9.31 1.42 -4.19
CA VAL A 59 8.45 0.39 -3.59
C VAL A 59 8.58 -0.92 -4.36
N ARG A 60 8.49 -0.88 -5.69
CA ARG A 60 8.66 -2.06 -6.55
C ARG A 60 10.02 -2.72 -6.28
N ALA A 61 11.10 -1.95 -6.32
CA ALA A 61 12.46 -2.47 -6.13
C ALA A 61 12.63 -3.15 -4.76
N VAL A 62 12.20 -2.48 -3.68
CA VAL A 62 12.30 -3.04 -2.32
C VAL A 62 11.48 -4.32 -2.17
N PHE A 63 10.25 -4.34 -2.67
CA PHE A 63 9.39 -5.52 -2.57
C PHE A 63 9.83 -6.68 -3.45
N THR A 64 10.41 -6.40 -4.61
CA THR A 64 11.03 -7.44 -5.45
C THR A 64 12.27 -8.03 -4.78
N ALA A 65 13.14 -7.20 -4.18
CA ALA A 65 14.31 -7.68 -3.45
C ALA A 65 13.89 -8.58 -2.27
N LEU A 66 12.93 -8.13 -1.46
CA LEU A 66 12.37 -8.92 -0.36
C LEU A 66 11.72 -10.23 -0.84
N LEU A 67 11.04 -10.20 -1.99
CA LEU A 67 10.46 -11.41 -2.58
C LEU A 67 11.56 -12.43 -2.92
N VAL A 68 12.68 -12.01 -3.52
CA VAL A 68 13.81 -12.90 -3.82
C VAL A 68 14.43 -13.49 -2.55
N GLU A 69 14.58 -12.70 -1.49
CA GLU A 69 15.06 -13.19 -0.19
C GLU A 69 14.11 -14.24 0.42
N LEU A 70 12.79 -14.02 0.29
CA LEU A 70 11.78 -14.93 0.82
C LEU A 70 11.59 -16.18 -0.06
N ASP A 71 11.74 -16.05 -1.37
CA ASP A 71 11.48 -17.10 -2.35
C ASP A 71 12.52 -16.99 -3.48
N PRO A 72 13.75 -17.51 -3.28
CA PRO A 72 14.83 -17.38 -4.27
C PRO A 72 14.53 -18.04 -5.62
N LEU A 73 13.54 -18.93 -5.66
CA LEU A 73 13.09 -19.63 -6.87
C LEU A 73 11.88 -18.93 -7.52
N THR A 74 11.49 -17.75 -7.03
CA THR A 74 10.40 -16.97 -7.62
C THR A 74 10.68 -16.67 -9.09
N ALA A 75 9.68 -16.90 -9.94
CA ALA A 75 9.72 -16.43 -11.31
C ALA A 75 9.72 -14.90 -11.36
N ALA A 76 10.22 -14.34 -12.47
CA ALA A 76 10.15 -12.91 -12.73
C ALA A 76 8.68 -12.44 -12.76
N LEU A 77 8.41 -11.30 -12.12
CA LEU A 77 7.08 -10.70 -12.15
C LEU A 77 6.78 -10.19 -13.57
N ALA A 78 5.60 -10.52 -14.07
CA ALA A 78 5.14 -10.00 -15.36
C ALA A 78 4.92 -8.48 -15.29
N ALA A 79 5.39 -7.77 -16.32
CA ALA A 79 5.20 -6.33 -16.43
C ALA A 79 3.70 -5.98 -16.46
N ARG A 80 3.31 -4.97 -15.67
CA ARG A 80 1.97 -4.41 -15.63
C ARG A 80 1.91 -3.10 -16.43
N PRO A 81 0.70 -2.59 -16.76
CA PRO A 81 0.54 -1.37 -17.56
C PRO A 81 1.12 -0.08 -16.95
N SER A 82 1.61 -0.11 -15.70
CA SER A 82 2.26 1.04 -15.06
C SER A 82 3.17 0.58 -13.92
N VAL A 83 4.19 1.38 -13.59
CA VAL A 83 5.09 1.15 -12.44
C VAL A 83 4.30 1.06 -11.12
N SER A 84 3.21 1.83 -10.99
CA SER A 84 2.33 1.72 -9.82
C SER A 84 1.63 0.35 -9.75
N ALA A 85 1.23 -0.21 -10.88
CA ALA A 85 0.63 -1.55 -10.92
C ALA A 85 1.68 -2.63 -10.63
N ASP A 86 2.91 -2.49 -11.14
CA ASP A 86 4.03 -3.38 -10.80
C ASP A 86 4.33 -3.36 -9.30
N ALA A 87 4.38 -2.17 -8.69
CA ALA A 87 4.63 -2.02 -7.26
C ALA A 87 3.54 -2.70 -6.41
N VAL A 88 2.27 -2.57 -6.81
CA VAL A 88 1.14 -3.24 -6.15
C VAL A 88 1.25 -4.77 -6.28
N GLU A 89 1.65 -5.27 -7.46
CA GLU A 89 1.89 -6.69 -7.68
C GLU A 89 3.01 -7.21 -6.77
N ALA A 90 4.17 -6.53 -6.76
CA ALA A 90 5.32 -6.89 -5.94
C ALA A 90 4.97 -6.97 -4.44
N ILE A 91 4.19 -6.00 -3.92
CA ILE A 91 3.67 -6.04 -2.54
C ILE A 91 2.81 -7.29 -2.31
N GLY A 92 1.90 -7.59 -3.25
CA GLY A 92 0.98 -8.72 -3.15
C GLY A 92 1.70 -10.06 -3.12
N VAL A 93 2.64 -10.26 -4.04
CA VAL A 93 3.41 -11.51 -4.18
C VAL A 93 4.39 -11.68 -3.02
N CYS A 94 5.12 -10.63 -2.63
CA CYS A 94 5.99 -10.66 -1.46
C CYS A 94 5.22 -11.01 -0.18
N ALA A 95 4.03 -10.42 0.04
CA ALA A 95 3.22 -10.76 1.20
C ALA A 95 2.72 -12.21 1.15
N ALA A 96 2.43 -12.77 -0.03
CA ALA A 96 2.09 -14.17 -0.19
C ALA A 96 3.28 -15.09 0.11
N ALA A 97 4.48 -14.75 -0.37
CA ALA A 97 5.71 -15.48 -0.07
C ALA A 97 6.02 -15.46 1.44
N ALA A 98 5.90 -14.30 2.08
CA ALA A 98 6.08 -14.16 3.54
C ALA A 98 5.12 -15.07 4.31
N ARG A 99 3.83 -15.10 3.93
CA ARG A 99 2.83 -16.00 4.52
C ARG A 99 3.20 -17.47 4.38
N ARG A 100 3.65 -17.89 3.18
CA ARG A 100 4.05 -19.27 2.92
C ARG A 100 5.29 -19.67 3.75
N ARG A 101 6.28 -18.80 3.84
CA ARG A 101 7.57 -19.10 4.46
C ARG A 101 7.60 -18.97 5.97
N LEU A 102 6.85 -18.01 6.53
CA LEU A 102 6.91 -17.66 7.95
C LEU A 102 5.64 -18.03 8.73
N GLY A 103 4.64 -18.63 8.07
CA GLY A 103 3.39 -19.05 8.71
C GLY A 103 2.66 -17.88 9.38
N VAL A 104 2.21 -18.09 10.62
CA VAL A 104 1.45 -17.09 11.42
C VAL A 104 2.24 -15.79 11.60
N VAL A 105 3.58 -15.86 11.69
CA VAL A 105 4.45 -14.68 11.80
C VAL A 105 4.47 -13.86 10.49
N GLY A 106 4.26 -14.51 9.35
CA GLY A 106 4.12 -13.87 8.03
C GLY A 106 2.70 -13.43 7.69
N ALA A 107 1.70 -13.74 8.53
CA ALA A 107 0.28 -13.47 8.30
C ALA A 107 -0.12 -12.00 8.57
N VAL A 108 0.73 -11.07 8.19
CA VAL A 108 0.44 -9.64 8.26
C VAL A 108 -0.27 -9.20 6.97
N PRO A 109 -1.33 -8.35 7.06
CA PRO A 109 -1.96 -7.78 5.87
C PRO A 109 -0.92 -7.11 4.97
N PRO A 110 -0.97 -7.29 3.62
CA PRO A 110 0.09 -6.83 2.72
C PRO A 110 0.40 -5.33 2.83
N TRP A 111 -0.60 -4.53 3.19
CA TRP A 111 -0.43 -3.08 3.33
C TRP A 111 0.23 -2.69 4.64
N GLN A 112 0.01 -3.45 5.71
CA GLN A 112 0.74 -3.31 6.96
C GLN A 112 2.21 -3.70 6.78
N LEU A 113 2.48 -4.75 6.00
CA LEU A 113 3.85 -5.10 5.58
C LEU A 113 4.50 -3.96 4.78
N ALA A 114 3.79 -3.37 3.81
CA ALA A 114 4.24 -2.19 3.07
C ALA A 114 4.52 -0.98 3.98
N ALA A 115 3.65 -0.69 4.95
CA ALA A 115 3.86 0.39 5.89
C ALA A 115 5.07 0.17 6.81
N ALA A 116 5.30 -1.07 7.27
CA ALA A 116 6.43 -1.43 8.11
C ALA A 116 7.77 -1.33 7.35
N VAL A 117 7.84 -1.90 6.14
CA VAL A 117 9.05 -1.90 5.30
C VAL A 117 9.43 -0.48 4.85
N THR A 118 8.46 0.40 4.68
CA THR A 118 8.69 1.78 4.21
C THR A 118 8.73 2.82 5.33
N ASN A 119 8.79 2.40 6.61
CA ASN A 119 8.76 3.29 7.78
C ASN A 119 7.55 4.26 7.82
N GLY A 120 6.42 3.89 7.21
CA GLY A 120 5.22 4.74 7.10
C GLY A 120 5.37 5.97 6.20
N ARG A 121 6.52 6.17 5.54
CA ARG A 121 6.80 7.33 4.68
C ARG A 121 5.96 7.36 3.40
N LEU A 122 5.36 6.24 3.03
CA LEU A 122 4.40 6.15 1.93
C LEU A 122 3.16 7.04 2.10
N LEU A 123 2.76 7.33 3.35
CA LEU A 123 1.49 7.96 3.68
C LEU A 123 1.62 9.35 4.33
N LEU A 124 2.82 9.76 4.73
CA LEU A 124 3.05 10.99 5.51
C LEU A 124 2.97 12.31 4.71
N HIS A 125 2.37 12.32 3.52
CA HIS A 125 2.15 13.57 2.77
C HIS A 125 0.74 13.67 2.17
N ALA A 126 -0.25 13.56 3.04
CA ALA A 126 -1.58 14.10 2.79
C ALA A 126 -2.02 14.89 4.03
N SER A 127 -1.43 16.07 4.23
CA SER A 127 -2.01 17.06 5.15
C SER A 127 -3.40 17.47 4.61
N PRO A 128 -4.44 17.54 5.45
CA PRO A 128 -5.69 18.18 5.04
C PRO A 128 -5.41 19.67 4.73
N PRO A 129 -6.07 20.27 3.73
CA PRO A 129 -6.00 21.73 3.55
C PRO A 129 -6.55 22.40 4.81
N SER A 130 -5.77 23.30 5.40
CA SER A 130 -6.23 24.20 6.44
C SER A 130 -7.39 25.02 5.87
N ARG A 131 -8.55 24.96 6.54
CA ARG A 131 -9.64 25.91 6.29
C ARG A 131 -9.20 27.23 6.93
N SER A 132 -8.78 28.19 6.12
CA SER A 132 -8.82 29.60 6.52
C SER A 132 -10.24 30.09 6.28
N THR A 133 -11.04 30.12 7.34
CA THR A 133 -12.25 30.93 7.41
C THR A 133 -11.83 32.34 7.81
N SER A 134 -12.22 33.29 6.96
CA SER A 134 -12.38 34.74 7.20
C SER A 134 -11.11 35.58 7.29
#